data_AF-A0A1I0P8N0-F1
#
_entry.id   AF-A0A1I0P8N0-F1
#
_cell.length_a   1.000
_cell.length_b   1.000
_cell.length_c   1.000
_cell.angle_alpha   90.00
_cell.angle_beta   90.00
_cell.angle_gamma   90.00
#
_symmetry.space_group_name_H-M   'P 1'
#
loop_
_entity.id
_entity.type
_entity.pdbx_description
1 polymer ?
#
loop_
_entity_poly.entity_id
_entity_poly.type
_entity_poly.pdbx_seq_one_letter_code
_entity_poly.pdbx_strand_id
1 'polypeptide(L)' 'MTGQPIDEGIPVEVRFAGRRLEGVVDEVRWTPTFNDPHSEIVVDADGTMITTGRASIQPR' A
#
# COMPACT_ATOMS: atom_id res chain seq x y z
N MET A 1 8.76 7.89 -15.25
CA MET A 1 9.06 7.80 -13.80
C MET A 1 8.65 6.40 -13.36
N THR A 2 9.59 5.47 -13.27
CA THR A 2 9.30 4.11 -12.78
C THR A 2 9.47 4.12 -11.27
N GLY A 3 8.37 4.37 -10.54
CA GLY A 3 8.33 4.06 -9.11
C GLY A 3 8.52 2.55 -8.97
N GLN A 4 9.30 2.11 -7.97
CA GLN A 4 9.48 0.70 -7.67
C GLN A 4 8.13 -0.03 -7.65
N PRO A 5 8.01 -1.23 -8.27
CA PRO A 5 6.83 -2.05 -8.12
C PRO A 5 6.56 -2.27 -6.62
N ILE A 6 5.31 -2.09 -6.19
CA ILE A 6 4.89 -2.60 -4.90
C ILE A 6 4.29 -3.96 -5.17
N ASP A 7 4.96 -4.98 -4.64
CA ASP A 7 4.53 -6.36 -4.67
C ASP A 7 4.34 -6.83 -3.21
N GLU A 8 3.66 -7.96 -3.06
CA GLU A 8 3.46 -8.64 -1.78
C GLU A 8 4.82 -8.99 -1.14
N GLY A 9 4.89 -8.91 0.19
CA GLY A 9 6.09 -9.17 0.98
C GLY A 9 7.09 -8.02 1.05
N ILE A 10 6.84 -6.88 0.38
CA ILE A 10 7.74 -5.72 0.47
C ILE A 10 7.51 -4.97 1.79
N PRO A 11 8.58 -4.67 2.56
CA PRO A 11 8.49 -3.79 3.71
C PRO A 11 8.24 -2.34 3.27
N VAL A 12 7.26 -1.71 3.88
CA VAL A 12 6.79 -0.38 3.52
C VAL A 12 6.51 0.48 4.75
N GLU A 13 6.57 1.79 4.55
CA GLU A 13 6.02 2.78 5.48
C GLU A 13 4.67 3.27 4.95
N VAL A 14 3.64 3.21 5.79
CA VAL A 14 2.28 3.66 5.48
C VAL A 14 1.93 4.88 6.30
N ARG A 15 1.39 5.90 5.64
CA ARG A 15 0.81 7.06 6.32
C ARG A 15 -0.68 6.82 6.59
N PHE A 16 -1.02 6.50 7.84
CA PHE A 16 -2.40 6.25 8.26
C PHE A 16 -2.80 7.17 9.43
N ALA A 17 -3.94 7.83 9.32
CA ALA A 17 -4.47 8.74 10.36
C ALA A 17 -3.46 9.79 10.87
N GLY A 18 -2.61 10.32 9.98
CA GLY A 18 -1.58 11.31 10.33
C GLY A 18 -0.31 10.73 10.98
N ARG A 19 -0.26 9.42 11.19
CA ARG A 19 0.91 8.69 11.70
C ARG A 19 1.62 7.94 10.58
N ARG A 20 2.90 7.65 10.78
CA ARG A 20 3.69 6.74 9.94
C ARG A 20 3.77 5.41 10.66
N LEU A 21 3.42 4.34 9.96
CA LEU A 21 3.44 2.96 10.46
C LEU A 21 4.34 2.15 9.55
N GLU A 22 5.12 1.26 10.13
CA GLU A 22 5.90 0.29 9.37
C GLU A 22 5.08 -0.98 9.21
N GLY A 23 5.17 -1.63 8.06
CA GLY A 23 4.45 -2.86 7.79
C GLY A 23 4.97 -3.57 6.55
N VAL A 24 4.35 -4.69 6.23
CA VAL A 24 4.65 -5.48 5.04
C VAL A 24 3.41 -5.54 4.17
N VAL A 25 3.60 -5.40 2.86
CA VAL A 25 2.51 -5.53 1.89
C VAL A 25 1.98 -6.97 1.93
N ASP A 26 0.72 -7.13 2.29
CA ASP A 26 0.05 -8.42 2.32
C ASP A 26 -0.58 -8.74 0.96
N GLU A 27 -1.27 -7.76 0.36
CA GLU A 27 -1.98 -7.95 -0.92
C GLU A 27 -1.98 -6.65 -1.74
N VAL A 28 -1.86 -6.79 -3.06
CA VAL A 28 -2.02 -5.67 -4.01
C VAL A 28 -3.20 -5.93 -4.92
N ARG A 29 -4.30 -5.21 -4.69
CA ARG A 29 -5.53 -5.29 -5.49
C ARG A 29 -5.55 -4.17 -6.52
N TRP A 30 -5.58 -4.55 -7.78
CA TRP A 30 -5.81 -3.61 -8.87
C TRP A 30 -7.29 -3.60 -9.23
N THR A 31 -7.93 -2.42 -9.13
CA THR A 31 -9.33 -2.27 -9.52
C THR A 31 -9.44 -1.42 -10.79
N PRO A 32 -9.74 -2.04 -11.94
CA PRO A 32 -10.05 -1.31 -13.16
C PRO A 32 -11.46 -0.72 -13.03
N THR A 33 -11.57 0.54 -12.64
CA THR A 33 -12.80 1.28 -12.92
C THR A 33 -12.60 2.14 -14.16
N PHE A 34 -13.64 2.22 -15.00
CA PHE A 34 -13.59 2.89 -16.32
C PHE A 34 -13.20 4.38 -16.22
N ASN A 35 -13.45 5.01 -15.08
CA ASN A 35 -13.21 6.44 -14.86
C ASN A 35 -12.17 6.76 -13.76
N ASP A 36 -11.73 5.78 -12.96
CA ASP A 36 -10.77 6.02 -11.87
C ASP A 36 -9.99 4.74 -11.49
N PRO A 37 -9.09 4.25 -12.37
CA PRO A 37 -8.29 3.08 -12.06
C PRO A 37 -7.38 3.38 -10.87
N HIS A 38 -7.54 2.61 -9.79
CA HIS A 38 -6.71 2.73 -8.59
C HIS A 38 -6.25 1.36 -8.10
N SER A 39 -5.10 1.36 -7.43
CA SER A 39 -4.57 0.21 -6.71
C SER A 39 -4.89 0.37 -5.24
N GLU A 40 -5.62 -0.58 -4.69
CA GLU A 40 -5.73 -0.79 -3.25
C GLU A 40 -4.59 -1.72 -2.80
N ILE A 41 -3.92 -1.36 -1.73
CA ILE A 41 -2.81 -2.10 -1.16
C ILE A 41 -3.15 -2.36 0.29
N VAL A 42 -3.10 -3.64 0.67
CA VAL A 42 -3.29 -4.09 2.04
C VAL A 42 -1.92 -4.25 2.66
N VAL A 43 -1.71 -3.62 3.80
CA VAL A 43 -0.46 -3.69 4.56
C VAL A 43 -0.76 -4.27 5.93
N ASP A 44 -0.03 -5.32 6.31
CA ASP A 44 0.01 -5.81 7.68
C ASP A 44 1.03 -4.96 8.46
N ALA A 45 0.53 -4.14 9.37
CA ALA A 45 1.33 -3.37 10.32
C ALA A 45 1.11 -3.95 11.72
N ASP A 46 2.06 -4.79 12.17
CA ASP A 46 2.07 -5.41 13.50
C ASP A 46 0.75 -6.14 13.86
N GLY A 47 0.18 -6.90 12.91
CA GLY A 47 -1.07 -7.65 13.09
C GLY A 47 -2.34 -6.84 12.83
N THR A 48 -2.20 -5.60 12.33
CA THR A 48 -3.31 -4.75 11.91
C THR A 48 -3.30 -4.58 10.39
N MET A 49 -4.39 -4.99 9.75
CA MET A 49 -4.55 -4.83 8.29
C MET A 49 -4.99 -3.41 7.95
N ILE A 50 -4.19 -2.71 7.15
CA ILE A 50 -4.46 -1.35 6.69
C ILE A 50 -4.63 -1.38 5.18
N THR A 51 -5.83 -1.09 4.70
CA THR A 51 -6.10 -0.88 3.27
C THR A 51 -5.84 0.58 2.92
N THR A 52 -4.99 0.82 1.93
CA THR A 52 -4.65 2.16 1.48
C THR A 52 -4.27 2.19 -0.01
N GLY A 53 -4.25 3.37 -0.62
CA GLY A 53 -3.75 3.55 -1.99
C GLY A 53 -2.23 3.67 -2.08
N ARG A 54 -1.69 3.48 -3.29
CA ARG A 54 -0.26 3.63 -3.62
C ARG A 54 0.37 4.94 -3.17
N ALA A 55 -0.40 6.04 -3.16
CA ALA A 55 0.07 7.37 -2.78
C ALA A 55 0.41 7.50 -1.28
N SER A 56 -0.12 6.63 -0.43
CA SER A 56 0.11 6.66 1.02
C SER A 56 1.21 5.69 1.47
N ILE A 57 1.83 4.97 0.54
CA ILE A 57 2.83 3.94 0.80
C ILE A 57 4.18 4.33 0.23
N GLN A 58 5.22 4.17 1.04
CA GLN A 58 6.60 4.37 0.63
C GLN A 58 7.41 3.08 0.84
N PRO A 59 8.00 2.49 -0.22
CA PRO A 59 8.93 1.37 -0.08
C PRO A 59 10.14 1.77 0.76
N ARG A 60 10.64 0.85 1.59
CA ARG A 60 11.92 1.00 2.30
C ARG A 60 13.08 0.41 1.51
#